data_AF-A0A7S1EMU9-F1
#
_entry.id   AF-A0A7S1EMU9-F1
#
_cell.length_a   1.000
_cell.length_b   1.000
_cell.length_c   1.000
_cell.angle_alpha   90.00
_cell.angle_beta   90.00
_cell.angle_gamma   90.00
#
_symmetry.space_group_name_H-M   'P 1'
#
loop_
_entity.id
_entity.type
_entity.pdbx_description
1 polymer ?
#
loop_
_entity_poly.entity_id
_entity_poly.type
_entity_poly.pdbx_seq_one_letter_code
_entity_poly.pdbx_strand_id
1 'polypeptide(L)'
;RRLAPVRREFSYALRSAVVDLDAPPRWFASSGQARDHLSANEARARVGTTGKVELLTSPKSFGYAMNPISVYYCYDEEGALTRALAEVTNTPWNERVVFAFDPTPVVDERGATVPKALHVSPFMDMLGEWYIS
;
A
#
# COMPACT_ATOMS: atom_id res chain seq x y z
N ARG A 1 -35.19 15.11 15.94
CA ARG A 1 -34.89 13.69 16.31
C ARG A 1 -34.68 12.92 14.99
N ARG A 2 -33.47 12.44 14.68
CA ARG A 2 -33.20 11.64 13.45
C ARG A 2 -33.71 10.22 13.68
N LEU A 3 -34.44 9.66 12.71
CA LEU A 3 -35.09 8.34 12.80
C LEU A 3 -34.48 7.29 11.84
N ALA A 4 -33.52 7.67 10.99
CA ALA A 4 -32.78 6.75 10.12
C ALA A 4 -31.36 7.27 9.82
N PRO A 5 -30.37 6.38 9.54
CA PRO A 5 -29.04 6.78 9.12
C PRO A 5 -29.09 7.48 7.74
N VAL A 6 -28.44 8.64 7.63
CA VAL A 6 -28.28 9.31 6.33
C VAL A 6 -27.11 8.65 5.60
N ARG A 7 -27.39 7.96 4.50
CA ARG A 7 -26.34 7.40 3.63
C ARG A 7 -25.59 8.56 2.97
N ARG A 8 -24.28 8.65 3.21
CA ARG A 8 -23.39 9.60 2.54
C ARG A 8 -22.45 8.80 1.65
N GLU A 9 -22.39 9.18 0.39
CA GLU A 9 -21.50 8.61 -0.61
C GLU A 9 -20.69 9.76 -1.21
N PHE A 10 -19.42 9.49 -1.49
CA PHE A 10 -18.53 10.42 -2.14
C PHE A 10 -17.68 9.65 -3.13
N SER A 11 -17.35 10.29 -4.24
CA SER A 11 -16.50 9.74 -5.29
C SER A 11 -15.44 10.77 -5.64
N TYR A 12 -14.20 10.33 -5.77
CA TYR A 12 -13.07 11.18 -6.11
C TYR A 12 -12.09 10.38 -6.94
N ALA A 13 -11.40 11.06 -7.85
CA ALA A 13 -10.34 10.44 -8.64
C ALA A 13 -9.11 10.22 -7.76
N LEU A 14 -8.69 8.96 -7.62
CA LEU A 14 -7.38 8.63 -7.07
C LEU A 14 -6.37 8.55 -8.22
N ARG A 15 -5.19 9.14 -8.02
CA ARG A 15 -4.06 8.98 -8.95
C ARG A 15 -3.03 8.11 -8.28
N SER A 16 -2.82 6.92 -8.81
CA SER A 16 -1.78 5.99 -8.39
C SER A 16 -0.82 5.71 -9.54
N ALA A 17 0.38 5.28 -9.20
CA ALA A 17 1.38 4.79 -10.13
C ALA A 17 2.00 3.52 -9.57
N VAL A 18 2.31 2.58 -10.47
CA VAL A 18 3.20 1.46 -10.19
C VAL A 18 4.60 1.85 -10.68
N VAL A 19 5.57 1.78 -9.77
CA VAL A 19 6.96 2.18 -9.99
C VAL A 19 7.85 0.96 -9.83
N ASP A 20 8.58 0.60 -10.89
CA ASP A 20 9.69 -0.33 -10.77
C ASP A 20 10.80 0.32 -9.92
N LEU A 21 11.10 -0.23 -8.75
CA LEU A 21 12.12 0.32 -7.85
C LEU A 21 13.56 -0.04 -8.26
N ASP A 22 13.74 -1.04 -9.13
CA ASP A 22 15.03 -1.41 -9.70
C ASP A 22 15.39 -0.55 -10.92
N ALA A 23 14.38 -0.07 -11.64
CA ALA A 23 14.52 0.86 -12.76
C ALA A 23 13.54 2.04 -12.67
N PRO A 24 13.66 2.92 -11.66
CA PRO A 24 12.66 3.95 -11.40
C PRO A 24 12.56 4.96 -12.56
N PRO A 25 11.33 5.36 -12.93
CA PRO A 25 11.13 6.36 -13.97
C PRO A 25 11.67 7.71 -13.50
N ARG A 26 12.13 8.53 -14.46
CA ARG A 26 12.79 9.81 -14.18
C ARG A 26 11.98 10.72 -13.24
N TRP A 27 10.67 10.81 -13.44
CA TRP A 27 9.81 11.66 -12.62
C TRP A 27 9.81 11.26 -11.13
N PHE A 28 9.95 9.96 -10.83
CA PHE A 28 9.98 9.45 -9.46
C PHE A 28 11.34 9.73 -8.82
N ALA A 29 12.42 9.45 -9.56
CA ALA A 29 13.78 9.70 -9.10
C ALA A 29 14.07 11.20 -8.90
N SER A 30 13.60 12.07 -9.80
CA SER A 30 13.93 13.50 -9.79
C SER A 30 13.03 14.35 -8.88
N SER A 31 11.81 13.88 -8.56
CA SER A 31 10.88 14.62 -7.69
C SER A 31 11.26 14.58 -6.21
N GLY A 32 12.26 13.76 -5.85
CA GLY A 32 12.64 13.49 -4.47
C GLY A 32 11.66 12.57 -3.73
N GLN A 33 10.61 12.07 -4.41
CA GLN A 33 9.64 11.12 -3.85
C GLN A 33 10.27 9.78 -3.49
N ALA A 34 11.31 9.36 -4.22
CA ALA A 34 12.04 8.12 -3.91
C ALA A 34 12.57 8.05 -2.47
N ARG A 35 12.89 9.20 -1.85
CA ARG A 35 13.37 9.26 -0.46
C ARG A 35 12.29 9.05 0.59
N ASP A 36 11.02 9.09 0.18
CA ASP A 36 9.88 8.86 1.07
C ASP A 36 9.46 7.40 1.10
N HIS A 37 10.16 6.50 0.40
CA HIS A 37 9.81 5.11 0.26
C HIS A 37 11.02 4.21 0.56
N LEU A 38 10.74 2.95 0.87
CA LEU A 38 11.78 1.92 0.94
C LEU A 38 12.42 1.76 -0.45
N SER A 39 13.73 1.54 -0.46
CA SER A 39 14.42 1.04 -1.63
C SER A 39 14.03 -0.41 -1.94
N ALA A 40 14.28 -0.86 -3.18
CA ALA A 40 14.08 -2.25 -3.57
C ALA A 40 14.83 -3.24 -2.63
N ASN A 41 16.06 -2.89 -2.25
CA ASN A 41 16.88 -3.74 -1.37
C ASN A 41 16.32 -3.81 0.06
N GLU A 42 15.82 -2.72 0.61
CA GLU A 42 15.17 -2.72 1.93
C GLU A 42 13.88 -3.54 1.91
N ALA A 43 13.09 -3.43 0.83
CA ALA A 43 11.88 -4.21 0.66
C ALA A 43 12.19 -5.72 0.61
N ARG A 44 13.14 -6.13 -0.25
CA ARG A 44 13.66 -7.52 -0.34
C ARG A 44 14.10 -8.05 1.01
N ALA A 45 14.95 -7.30 1.72
CA ALA A 45 15.50 -7.73 2.99
C ALA A 45 14.43 -7.99 4.06
N ARG A 46 13.31 -7.25 4.02
CA ARG A 46 12.21 -7.41 4.99
C ARG A 46 11.36 -8.66 4.75
N VAL A 47 11.24 -9.12 3.51
CA VAL A 47 10.38 -10.26 3.16
C VAL A 47 11.13 -11.49 2.65
N GLY A 48 12.46 -11.41 2.54
CA GLY A 48 13.32 -12.52 2.13
C GLY A 48 13.19 -12.88 0.65
N THR A 49 12.85 -11.93 -0.23
CA THR A 49 12.76 -12.15 -1.68
C THR A 49 14.01 -11.62 -2.39
N THR A 50 14.27 -12.10 -3.61
CA THR A 50 15.45 -11.73 -4.40
C THR A 50 15.14 -11.12 -5.77
N GLY A 51 13.90 -11.24 -6.25
CA GLY A 51 13.47 -10.70 -7.54
C GLY A 51 13.13 -9.22 -7.53
N LYS A 52 12.47 -8.76 -8.60
CA LYS A 52 12.08 -7.34 -8.79
C LYS A 52 11.21 -6.82 -7.66
N VAL A 53 11.21 -5.49 -7.45
CA VAL A 53 10.29 -4.84 -6.53
C VAL A 53 9.50 -3.73 -7.23
N GLU A 54 8.18 -3.82 -7.18
CA GLU A 54 7.28 -2.78 -7.69
C GLU A 54 6.58 -2.06 -6.55
N LEU A 55 6.50 -0.73 -6.64
CA LEU A 55 5.85 0.13 -5.67
C LEU A 55 4.56 0.70 -6.24
N LEU A 56 3.41 0.38 -5.63
CA LEU A 56 2.17 1.12 -5.81
C LEU A 56 2.13 2.30 -4.83
N THR A 57 2.09 3.51 -5.38
CA THR A 57 2.11 4.75 -4.59
C THR A 57 1.31 5.86 -5.28
N SER A 58 0.91 6.88 -4.52
CA SER A 58 0.33 8.10 -5.06
C SER A 58 1.45 9.07 -5.49
N PRO A 59 1.53 9.51 -6.76
CA PRO A 59 2.55 10.48 -7.18
C PRO A 59 2.42 11.83 -6.44
N LYS A 60 3.56 12.43 -6.07
CA LYS A 60 3.59 13.78 -5.49
C LYS A 60 2.95 14.80 -6.42
N SER A 61 2.13 15.68 -5.84
CA SER A 61 1.53 16.83 -6.53
C SER A 61 1.84 18.12 -5.76
N PHE A 62 2.41 19.12 -6.43
CA PHE A 62 2.78 20.42 -5.82
C PHE A 62 3.61 20.31 -4.52
N GLY A 63 4.50 19.31 -4.44
CA GLY A 63 5.34 19.07 -3.26
C GLY A 63 4.64 18.35 -2.10
N TYR A 64 3.34 18.05 -2.22
CA TYR A 64 2.58 17.28 -1.23
C TYR A 64 2.27 15.88 -1.77
N ALA A 65 2.51 14.86 -0.96
CA ALA A 65 1.97 13.51 -1.17
C ALA A 65 1.09 13.18 0.02
N MET A 66 -0.22 13.11 -0.22
CA MET A 66 -1.13 12.44 0.71
C MET A 66 -1.21 10.99 0.25
N ASN A 67 -0.24 10.18 0.69
CA ASN A 67 -0.25 8.75 0.37
C ASN A 67 -0.75 7.96 1.59
N PRO A 68 -2.05 7.59 1.64
CA PRO A 68 -2.60 6.89 2.80
C PRO A 68 -1.99 5.49 2.97
N ILE A 69 -1.47 4.91 1.88
CA ILE A 69 -0.82 3.60 1.87
C ILE A 69 0.15 3.48 0.68
N SER A 70 1.29 2.85 0.88
CA SER A 70 2.18 2.38 -0.18
C SER A 70 2.25 0.86 -0.15
N VAL A 71 2.19 0.20 -1.31
CA VAL A 71 2.32 -1.27 -1.38
C VAL A 71 3.56 -1.62 -2.20
N TYR A 72 4.42 -2.47 -1.65
CA TYR A 72 5.60 -3.00 -2.31
C TYR A 72 5.32 -4.45 -2.69
N TYR A 73 5.28 -4.75 -3.98
CA TYR A 73 5.18 -6.10 -4.54
C TYR A 73 6.58 -6.67 -4.72
N CYS A 74 6.86 -7.75 -4.01
CA CYS A 74 8.17 -8.37 -3.95
C CYS A 74 8.11 -9.73 -4.66
N TYR A 75 8.88 -9.84 -5.74
CA TYR A 75 8.92 -11.01 -6.59
C TYR A 75 10.11 -11.91 -6.26
N ASP A 76 10.05 -13.19 -6.62
CA ASP A 76 11.22 -14.09 -6.64
C ASP A 76 12.04 -13.95 -7.93
N GLU A 77 13.15 -14.68 -8.02
CA GLU A 77 14.06 -14.69 -9.19
C GLU A 77 13.39 -15.18 -10.46
N GLU A 78 12.38 -16.05 -10.34
CA GLU A 78 11.57 -16.57 -11.43
C GLU A 78 10.49 -15.58 -11.89
N GLY A 79 10.31 -14.47 -11.18
CA GLY A 79 9.36 -13.41 -11.51
C GLY A 79 7.95 -13.66 -10.98
N ALA A 80 7.75 -14.60 -10.06
CA ALA A 80 6.49 -14.82 -9.38
C ALA A 80 6.34 -13.88 -8.16
N LEU A 81 5.14 -13.33 -7.98
CA LEU A 81 4.82 -12.48 -6.84
C LEU A 81 4.63 -13.37 -5.59
N THR A 82 5.58 -13.33 -4.67
CA THR A 82 5.58 -14.23 -3.49
C THR A 82 5.29 -13.51 -2.19
N ARG A 83 5.58 -12.20 -2.10
CA ARG A 83 5.40 -11.40 -0.89
C ARG A 83 5.00 -9.98 -1.23
N ALA A 84 4.34 -9.31 -0.29
CA ALA A 84 4.11 -7.88 -0.38
C ALA A 84 4.30 -7.20 0.97
N LEU A 85 4.65 -5.92 0.94
CA LEU A 85 4.68 -5.03 2.10
C LEU A 85 3.63 -3.94 1.92
N ALA A 86 2.89 -3.63 2.97
CA ALA A 86 2.07 -2.43 3.03
C ALA A 86 2.66 -1.48 4.06
N GLU A 87 2.97 -0.26 3.61
CA GLU A 87 3.41 0.85 4.44
C GLU A 87 2.27 1.85 4.60
N VAL A 88 1.83 2.04 5.84
CA VAL A 88 0.78 3.00 6.19
C VAL A 88 1.42 4.11 7.01
N THR A 89 1.17 5.35 6.58
CA THR A 89 1.61 6.55 7.32
C THR A 89 0.42 7.15 8.06
N ASN A 90 0.50 7.22 9.38
CA ASN A 90 -0.49 7.89 10.22
C ASN A 90 -0.25 9.40 10.22
N THR A 91 -1.06 10.14 9.48
CA THR A 91 -1.06 11.62 9.50
C THR A 91 -2.01 12.14 10.58
N PRO A 92 -1.63 13.15 11.39
CA PRO A 92 -0.48 14.06 11.28
C PRO A 92 0.81 13.62 11.99
N TRP A 93 0.81 12.52 12.75
CA TRP A 93 1.93 12.15 13.63
C TRP A 93 3.17 11.57 12.91
N ASN A 94 3.08 11.33 11.60
CA ASN A 94 4.15 10.81 10.74
C ASN A 94 4.72 9.45 11.20
N GLU A 95 3.95 8.71 12.00
CA GLU A 95 4.27 7.34 12.36
C GLU A 95 4.04 6.45 11.14
N ARG A 96 5.05 5.62 10.83
CA ARG A 96 4.99 4.69 9.70
C ARG A 96 5.01 3.27 10.22
N VAL A 97 4.03 2.49 9.80
CA VAL A 97 3.97 1.07 10.09
C VAL A 97 4.08 0.31 8.78
N VAL A 98 4.97 -0.68 8.75
CA VAL A 98 5.15 -1.57 7.60
C VAL A 98 4.86 -3.00 8.04
N PHE A 99 3.99 -3.68 7.30
CA PHE A 99 3.65 -5.08 7.55
C PHE A 99 3.77 -5.89 6.26
N ALA A 100 4.23 -7.14 6.40
CA ALA A 100 4.31 -8.09 5.32
C ALA A 100 3.01 -8.91 5.21
N PHE A 101 2.61 -9.25 3.99
CA PHE A 101 1.47 -10.13 3.73
C PHE A 101 1.74 -11.01 2.50
N ASP A 102 1.00 -12.12 2.41
CA ASP A 102 0.98 -12.97 1.23
C ASP A 102 -0.02 -12.39 0.22
N PRO A 103 0.43 -11.95 -0.96
CA PRO A 103 -0.44 -11.37 -1.99
C PRO A 103 -1.15 -12.44 -2.84
N THR A 104 -0.89 -13.74 -2.62
CA THR A 104 -1.54 -14.82 -3.35
C THR A 104 -3.06 -14.75 -3.10
N PRO A 105 -3.89 -14.62 -4.14
CA PRO A 105 -5.33 -14.59 -3.95
C PRO A 105 -5.79 -15.94 -3.39
N VAL A 106 -6.38 -15.92 -2.19
CA VAL A 106 -7.20 -17.03 -1.73
C VAL A 106 -8.41 -17.07 -2.67
N VAL A 107 -8.46 -18.09 -3.53
CA VAL A 107 -9.57 -18.29 -4.45
C VAL A 107 -10.74 -18.85 -3.64
N ASP A 108 -11.39 -17.98 -2.88
CA ASP A 108 -12.79 -18.17 -2.49
C ASP A 108 -13.67 -17.18 -3.28
N GLU A 109 -14.97 -17.44 -3.29
CA GLU A 109 -15.96 -16.70 -4.09
C GLU A 109 -16.11 -15.21 -3.66
N ARG A 110 -15.32 -14.74 -2.68
CA ARG A 110 -15.40 -13.40 -2.07
C ARG A 110 -14.10 -12.57 -2.23
N GLY A 111 -13.07 -13.11 -2.87
CA GLY A 111 -11.80 -12.43 -3.12
C GLY A 111 -10.75 -12.65 -2.03
N ALA A 112 -9.54 -12.10 -2.21
CA ALA A 112 -8.43 -12.33 -1.28
C ALA A 112 -8.67 -11.64 0.07
N THR A 113 -8.58 -12.41 1.15
CA THR A 113 -8.69 -11.92 2.53
C THR A 113 -7.32 -11.74 3.18
N VAL A 114 -7.06 -10.56 3.71
CA VAL A 114 -5.83 -10.27 4.48
C VAL A 114 -6.24 -9.81 5.88
N PRO A 115 -5.71 -10.42 6.96
CA PRO A 115 -6.07 -10.04 8.31
C PRO A 115 -5.71 -8.57 8.57
N LYS A 116 -6.65 -7.84 9.20
CA LYS A 116 -6.52 -6.41 9.49
C LYS A 116 -5.42 -6.14 10.52
N ALA A 117 -4.26 -5.74 10.02
CA ALA A 117 -3.10 -5.45 10.86
C ALA A 117 -3.14 -4.05 11.52
N LEU A 118 -4.08 -3.16 11.17
CA LEU A 118 -4.10 -1.77 11.64
C LEU A 118 -5.50 -1.17 11.84
N HIS A 119 -5.62 -0.35 12.88
CA HIS A 119 -6.65 0.66 13.07
C HIS A 119 -6.45 1.79 12.05
N VAL A 120 -7.17 1.75 10.92
CA VAL A 120 -7.18 2.83 9.92
C VAL A 120 -8.24 3.91 10.21
N SER A 121 -8.96 3.79 11.32
CA SER A 121 -9.95 4.77 11.76
C SER A 121 -10.17 4.65 13.27
N PRO A 122 -10.24 5.78 14.01
CA PRO A 122 -10.63 5.78 15.42
C PRO A 122 -12.10 5.37 15.65
N PHE A 123 -12.87 5.13 14.58
CA PHE A 123 -14.28 4.74 14.62
C PHE A 123 -14.55 3.32 14.08
N MET A 124 -13.52 2.56 13.70
CA MET A 124 -13.64 1.18 13.22
C MET A 124 -12.84 0.25 14.13
N ASP A 125 -13.50 -0.67 14.82
CA ASP A 125 -12.86 -1.64 15.72
C ASP A 125 -11.94 -2.62 14.94
N MET A 126 -11.01 -3.28 15.65
CA MET A 126 -10.03 -4.22 15.07
C MET A 126 -10.64 -5.53 14.55
N LEU A 127 -11.91 -5.80 14.83
CA LEU A 127 -12.62 -7.04 14.47
C LEU A 127 -13.10 -7.08 13.00
N GLY A 128 -12.37 -6.47 12.08
CA GLY A 128 -12.71 -6.43 10.66
C GLY A 128 -11.71 -7.18 9.78
N GLU A 129 -12.17 -7.76 8.67
CA GLU A 129 -11.31 -8.32 7.62
C GLU A 129 -11.18 -7.31 6.47
N TRP A 130 -10.03 -7.24 5.80
CA TRP A 130 -9.89 -6.49 4.56
C TRP A 130 -10.21 -7.38 3.37
N TYR A 131 -11.13 -6.93 2.52
CA TYR A 131 -11.36 -7.50 1.20
C TYR A 131 -10.63 -6.65 0.16
N ILE A 132 -9.73 -7.27 -0.58
CA ILE A 132 -9.08 -6.65 -1.74
C ILE A 132 -9.66 -7.34 -2.99
N SER A 133 -10.49 -6.62 -3.73
CA SER A 133 -11.10 -7.04 -5.01
C SER A 133 -10.42 -6.39 -6.20
#